data_AF-A0A7C5N5T0-F1
#
_entry.id   AF-A0A7C5N5T0-F1
#
_cell.length_a   1.000
_cell.length_b   1.000
_cell.length_c   1.000
_cell.angle_alpha   90.00
_cell.angle_beta   90.00
_cell.angle_gamma   90.00
#
_symmetry.space_group_name_H-M   'P 1'
#
loop_
_entity.id
_entity.type
_entity.pdbx_description
1 polymer ?
#
loop_
_entity_poly.entity_id
_entity_poly.type
_entity_poly.pdbx_seq_one_letter_code
_entity_poly.pdbx_strand_id
1 'polypeptide(L)'
;MSDVPPPPASAPRITGGDAVASEKGEVGTKAKDLVFVGGRTDDGGFRVLRSRENRLEVGEMRAPREGQPLMGELVKLEPSEEHEQLFECETLVESPVRTKAGPPQVASEAYRSGWERIFGGDGEDPSALN
;
A
#
# COMPACT_ATOMS: atom_id res chain seq x y z
N MET A 1 -36.16 -4.88 49.31
CA MET A 1 -36.55 -5.05 47.90
C MET A 1 -35.43 -4.52 47.03
N SER A 2 -34.56 -5.45 46.61
CA SER A 2 -33.74 -5.44 45.39
C SER A 2 -33.17 -6.85 45.31
N ASP A 3 -33.98 -7.73 44.74
CA ASP A 3 -33.66 -9.11 44.42
C ASP A 3 -32.84 -9.08 43.12
N VAL A 4 -31.53 -9.32 43.22
CA VAL A 4 -30.65 -9.48 42.06
C VAL A 4 -30.37 -10.97 41.93
N PRO A 5 -30.81 -11.63 40.84
CA PRO A 5 -30.60 -13.06 40.68
C PRO A 5 -29.11 -13.37 40.46
N PRO A 6 -28.60 -14.50 41.01
CA PRO A 6 -27.23 -14.95 40.77
C PRO A 6 -27.02 -15.35 39.29
N PRO A 7 -25.79 -15.25 38.78
CA PRO A 7 -25.47 -15.64 37.40
C PRO A 7 -25.65 -17.16 37.19
N PRO A 8 -26.08 -17.61 36.01
CA PRO A 8 -26.25 -19.03 35.72
C PRO A 8 -24.92 -19.79 35.65
N ALA A 9 -25.00 -21.06 36.04
CA ALA A 9 -23.90 -22.02 36.11
C ALA A 9 -23.25 -22.35 34.75
N SER A 10 -21.97 -22.69 34.83
CA SER A 10 -21.05 -23.10 33.77
C SER A 10 -21.62 -24.07 32.73
N ALA A 11 -21.29 -23.79 31.46
CA ALA A 11 -21.34 -24.76 30.35
C ALA A 11 -19.91 -25.23 30.00
N PRO A 12 -19.76 -26.43 29.40
CA PRO A 12 -18.61 -27.32 29.60
C PRO A 12 -17.38 -26.99 28.73
N ARG A 13 -16.22 -27.40 29.27
CA ARG A 13 -14.93 -27.50 28.56
C ARG A 13 -15.06 -28.49 27.41
N ILE A 14 -14.87 -28.02 26.18
CA ILE A 14 -14.63 -28.88 25.02
C ILE A 14 -13.13 -29.22 24.97
N THR A 15 -12.85 -30.49 25.24
CA THR A 15 -11.56 -31.18 25.07
C THR A 15 -11.64 -32.02 23.79
N GLY A 16 -10.55 -32.04 23.01
CA GLY A 16 -10.34 -32.88 21.82
C GLY A 16 -10.35 -32.02 20.56
N GLY A 17 -9.20 -31.76 19.92
CA GLY A 17 -8.45 -32.72 19.08
C GLY A 17 -8.95 -32.51 17.65
N ASP A 18 -8.19 -32.06 16.66
CA ASP A 18 -6.78 -32.22 16.35
C ASP A 18 -6.16 -30.85 16.06
N ALA A 19 -5.02 -30.57 16.69
CA ALA A 19 -4.11 -29.57 16.19
C ALA A 19 -3.51 -30.14 14.90
N VAL A 20 -4.09 -29.78 13.76
CA VAL A 20 -3.34 -29.83 12.50
C VAL A 20 -2.14 -28.91 12.70
N ALA A 21 -1.00 -29.56 12.95
CA ALA A 21 0.29 -28.95 12.88
C ALA A 21 0.34 -28.23 11.54
N SER A 22 0.20 -26.90 11.56
CA SER A 22 0.78 -26.07 10.52
C SER A 22 2.27 -26.27 10.67
N GLU A 23 2.77 -27.32 10.02
CA GLU A 23 4.16 -27.46 9.65
C GLU A 23 4.50 -26.17 8.93
N LYS A 24 5.05 -25.22 9.69
CA LYS A 24 5.92 -24.19 9.15
C LYS A 24 7.03 -24.94 8.46
N GLY A 25 6.85 -25.18 7.17
CA GLY A 25 7.95 -25.45 6.28
C GLY A 25 8.86 -24.25 6.32
N GLU A 26 9.85 -24.27 7.23
CA GLU A 26 11.08 -23.51 7.06
C GLU A 26 11.77 -24.08 5.83
N VAL A 27 11.40 -23.55 4.67
CA VAL A 27 12.28 -23.57 3.51
C VAL A 27 12.98 -22.22 3.52
N GLY A 28 14.22 -22.23 4.00
CA GLY A 28 15.17 -21.13 3.84
C GLY A 28 15.56 -20.95 2.37
N THR A 29 14.59 -20.63 1.53
CA THR A 29 14.76 -20.09 0.20
C THR A 29 14.44 -18.61 0.33
N LYS A 30 15.31 -17.73 -0.17
CA LYS A 30 15.01 -16.30 -0.33
C LYS A 30 13.58 -16.19 -0.85
N ALA A 31 12.67 -15.57 -0.09
CA ALA A 31 11.26 -15.52 -0.47
C ALA A 31 11.17 -14.87 -1.86
N LYS A 32 10.83 -15.67 -2.87
CA LYS A 32 10.69 -15.19 -4.25
C LYS A 32 9.55 -14.19 -4.28
N ASP A 33 9.73 -13.11 -5.02
CA ASP A 33 8.68 -12.14 -5.27
C ASP A 33 7.85 -12.62 -6.46
N LEU A 34 6.66 -13.13 -6.16
CA LEU A 34 5.81 -13.79 -7.15
C LEU A 34 4.47 -13.08 -7.25
N VAL A 35 4.00 -12.89 -8.48
CA VAL A 35 2.70 -12.30 -8.79
C VAL A 35 1.86 -13.33 -9.53
N PHE A 36 0.71 -13.67 -8.96
CA PHE A 36 -0.33 -14.43 -9.61
C PHE A 36 -1.35 -13.48 -10.23
N VAL A 37 -1.55 -13.59 -11.55
CA VAL A 37 -2.46 -12.74 -12.31
C VAL A 37 -3.83 -13.41 -12.46
N GLY A 38 -4.84 -12.81 -11.86
CA GLY A 38 -6.23 -13.25 -11.92
C GLY A 38 -7.03 -12.59 -13.07
N GLY A 39 -8.34 -12.48 -12.86
CA GLY A 39 -9.26 -11.91 -13.84
C GLY A 39 -9.06 -10.41 -14.09
N ARG A 40 -9.55 -9.96 -15.25
CA ARG A 40 -9.60 -8.54 -15.61
C ARG A 40 -10.61 -7.80 -14.75
N THR A 41 -10.34 -6.52 -14.53
CA THR A 41 -11.23 -5.56 -13.86
C THR A 41 -11.99 -4.75 -14.92
N ASP A 42 -13.09 -4.12 -14.51
CA ASP A 42 -13.93 -3.29 -15.39
C ASP A 42 -13.16 -2.08 -15.96
N ASP A 43 -12.21 -1.55 -15.18
CA ASP A 43 -11.35 -0.43 -15.56
C ASP A 43 -10.18 -0.82 -16.50
N GLY A 44 -10.09 -2.10 -16.88
CA GLY A 44 -9.06 -2.61 -17.79
C GLY A 44 -7.73 -3.00 -17.13
N GLY A 45 -7.66 -3.05 -15.80
CA GLY A 45 -6.55 -3.64 -15.03
C GLY A 45 -6.73 -5.14 -14.77
N PHE A 46 -5.79 -5.73 -14.05
CA PHE A 46 -5.83 -7.13 -13.60
C PHE A 46 -5.85 -7.21 -12.08
N ARG A 47 -6.67 -8.10 -11.52
CA ARG A 47 -6.59 -8.44 -10.10
C ARG A 47 -5.37 -9.33 -9.88
N VAL A 48 -4.56 -9.03 -8.88
CA VAL A 48 -3.31 -9.74 -8.62
C VAL A 48 -3.18 -10.15 -7.16
N LEU A 49 -2.53 -11.29 -6.94
CA LEU A 49 -2.03 -11.72 -5.64
C LEU A 49 -0.51 -11.71 -5.72
N ARG A 50 0.16 -10.97 -4.83
CA ARG A 50 1.62 -10.91 -4.77
C ARG A 50 2.11 -11.52 -3.46
N SER A 51 3.10 -12.40 -3.56
CA SER A 51 3.82 -12.97 -2.43
C SER A 51 5.19 -12.33 -2.37
N ARG A 52 5.47 -11.53 -1.33
CA ARG A 52 6.79 -10.94 -1.06
C ARG A 52 7.03 -10.86 0.44
N GLU A 53 8.28 -10.93 0.88
CA GLU A 53 8.64 -10.74 2.30
C GLU A 53 7.82 -11.58 3.30
N ASN A 54 7.44 -12.81 2.91
CA ASN A 54 6.54 -13.68 3.69
C ASN A 54 5.15 -13.08 3.96
N ARG A 55 4.69 -12.19 3.09
CA ARG A 55 3.36 -11.59 3.10
C ARG A 55 2.68 -11.80 1.76
N LEU A 56 1.37 -12.03 1.82
CA LEU A 56 0.48 -11.95 0.67
C LEU A 56 -0.19 -10.58 0.60
N GLU A 57 -0.09 -9.95 -0.56
CA GLU A 57 -0.73 -8.68 -0.88
C GLU A 57 -1.75 -8.90 -2.00
N VAL A 58 -2.89 -8.24 -1.87
CA VAL A 58 -3.96 -8.25 -2.88
C VAL A 58 -4.02 -6.85 -3.48
N GLY A 59 -4.05 -6.76 -4.80
CA GLY A 59 -4.09 -5.48 -5.47
C GLY A 59 -4.61 -5.55 -6.89
N GLU A 60 -4.56 -4.41 -7.55
CA GLU A 60 -4.79 -4.28 -8.98
C GLU A 60 -3.53 -3.80 -9.66
N MET A 61 -3.25 -4.37 -10.83
CA MET A 61 -2.12 -3.99 -11.67
C MET A 61 -2.62 -3.47 -13.00
N ARG A 62 -1.97 -2.39 -13.48
CA ARG A 62 -2.31 -1.73 -14.75
C ARG A 62 -1.03 -1.44 -15.52
N ALA A 63 -1.12 -1.47 -16.85
CA ALA A 63 0.00 -1.10 -17.70
C ALA A 63 0.33 0.39 -17.49
N PRO A 64 1.61 0.76 -17.29
CA PRO A 64 2.01 2.15 -17.17
C PRO A 64 1.74 2.90 -18.48
N ARG A 65 1.38 4.19 -18.37
CA ARG A 65 1.14 5.06 -19.52
C ARG A 65 2.04 6.28 -19.41
N GLU A 66 2.75 6.61 -20.48
CA GLU A 66 3.59 7.79 -20.54
C GLU A 66 2.77 9.06 -20.27
N GLY A 67 3.32 9.98 -19.47
CA GLY A 67 2.65 11.21 -19.05
C GLY A 67 1.55 11.02 -18.00
N GLN A 68 1.23 9.79 -17.57
CA GLN A 68 0.31 9.53 -16.46
C GLN A 68 1.06 9.24 -15.16
N PRO A 69 0.54 9.68 -13.99
CA PRO A 69 1.13 9.34 -12.70
C PRO A 69 1.08 7.83 -12.42
N LEU A 70 2.11 7.31 -11.77
CA LEU A 70 2.12 5.95 -11.24
C LEU A 70 1.29 5.91 -9.94
N MET A 71 0.30 5.02 -9.92
CA MET A 71 -0.56 4.78 -8.75
C MET A 71 -0.04 3.55 -8.01
N GLY A 72 1.04 3.73 -7.25
CA GLY A 72 1.69 2.66 -6.48
C GLY A 72 3.10 2.33 -7.00
N GLU A 73 3.41 1.04 -7.03
CA GLU A 73 4.73 0.51 -7.41
C GLU A 73 4.82 0.27 -8.92
N LEU A 74 6.00 0.49 -9.50
CA LEU A 74 6.31 0.05 -10.86
C LEU A 74 7.08 -1.27 -10.79
N VAL A 75 6.53 -2.30 -11.41
CA VAL A 75 7.10 -3.64 -11.40
C VAL A 75 7.35 -4.13 -12.82
N LYS A 76 8.40 -4.93 -12.97
CA LYS A 76 8.68 -5.73 -14.15
C LYS A 76 8.26 -7.17 -13.86
N LEU A 77 7.61 -7.80 -14.84
CA LEU A 77 7.13 -9.17 -14.73
C LEU A 77 7.89 -10.06 -15.71
N GLU A 78 8.36 -11.19 -15.22
CA GLU A 78 8.94 -12.26 -16.03
C GLU A 78 8.09 -13.53 -15.85
N PRO A 79 7.70 -14.22 -16.94
CA PRO A 79 6.93 -15.46 -16.83
C PRO A 79 7.66 -16.50 -15.99
N SER A 80 6.95 -17.16 -15.07
CA SER A 80 7.49 -18.26 -14.29
C SER A 80 7.38 -19.57 -15.06
N GLU A 81 8.37 -20.47 -14.89
CA GLU A 81 8.30 -21.83 -15.42
C GLU A 81 7.25 -22.70 -14.70
N GLU A 82 6.80 -22.29 -13.52
CA GLU A 82 5.89 -23.08 -12.68
C GLU A 82 4.43 -23.03 -13.17
N HIS A 83 3.95 -21.89 -13.68
CA HIS A 83 2.56 -21.72 -14.11
C HIS A 83 2.36 -20.50 -15.04
N GLU A 84 1.47 -20.62 -16.03
CA GLU A 84 1.20 -19.57 -17.04
C GLU A 84 0.67 -18.24 -16.47
N GLN A 85 -0.01 -18.29 -15.32
CA GLN A 85 -0.52 -17.11 -14.61
C GLN A 85 0.41 -16.60 -13.52
N LEU A 86 1.57 -17.24 -13.33
CA LEU A 86 2.54 -16.88 -12.30
C LEU A 86 3.73 -16.17 -12.93
N PHE A 87 4.12 -15.04 -12.33
CA PHE A 87 5.19 -14.20 -12.82
C PHE A 87 6.16 -13.88 -11.68
N GLU A 88 7.45 -13.96 -11.97
CA GLU A 88 8.48 -13.37 -11.10
C GLU A 88 8.45 -11.85 -11.24
N CYS A 89 8.49 -11.17 -10.11
CA CYS A 89 8.25 -9.74 -10.01
C CYS A 89 9.52 -9.02 -9.54
N GLU A 90 10.00 -8.06 -10.33
CA GLU A 90 11.10 -7.17 -9.96
C GLU A 90 10.55 -5.75 -9.75
N THR A 91 10.77 -5.16 -8.58
CA THR A 91 10.33 -3.79 -8.29
C THR A 91 11.33 -2.79 -8.86
N LEU A 92 10.89 -2.00 -9.84
CA LEU A 92 11.70 -0.95 -10.46
C LEU A 92 11.59 0.38 -9.70
N VAL A 93 10.38 0.68 -9.20
CA VAL A 93 10.09 1.90 -8.44
C VAL A 93 9.16 1.55 -7.29
N GLU A 94 9.58 1.87 -6.06
CA GLU A 94 8.74 1.72 -4.88
C GLU A 94 7.62 2.76 -4.85
N SER A 95 6.49 2.38 -4.24
CA SER A 95 5.38 3.30 -4.05
C SER A 95 5.83 4.43 -3.14
N PRO A 96 5.54 5.70 -3.46
CA PRO A 96 5.77 6.79 -2.53
C PRO A 96 4.89 6.56 -1.31
N VAL A 97 5.49 6.08 -0.21
CA VAL A 97 4.78 5.97 1.06
C VAL A 97 4.34 7.38 1.42
N ARG A 98 3.02 7.61 1.52
CA ARG A 98 2.45 8.89 2.00
C ARG A 98 2.75 9.01 3.50
N THR A 99 4.02 9.23 3.87
CA THR A 99 4.47 9.36 5.27
C THR A 99 4.30 10.77 5.81
N LYS A 100 3.98 11.76 4.98
CA LYS A 100 3.80 13.13 5.45
C LYS A 100 2.33 13.42 5.69
N ALA A 101 1.92 13.26 6.95
CA ALA A 101 0.71 13.88 7.47
C ALA A 101 0.92 15.39 7.44
N GLY A 102 0.31 16.06 6.47
CA GLY A 102 0.36 17.51 6.34
C GLY A 102 -0.21 17.96 4.99
N PRO A 103 -0.66 19.21 4.88
CA PRO A 103 -1.03 19.79 3.60
C PRO A 103 0.14 19.65 2.61
N PRO A 104 -0.13 19.38 1.31
CA PRO A 104 0.90 19.36 0.28
C PRO A 104 1.71 20.67 0.31
N GLN A 105 3.00 20.58 0.64
CA GLN A 105 3.87 21.75 0.66
C GLN A 105 4.41 21.99 -0.75
N VAL A 106 3.79 22.91 -1.46
CA VAL A 106 4.30 23.45 -2.74
C VAL A 106 5.27 24.59 -2.40
N ALA A 107 6.44 24.25 -1.87
CA ALA A 107 7.47 25.21 -1.53
C ALA A 107 8.80 24.82 -2.19
N SER A 108 8.79 24.53 -3.49
CA SER A 108 10.04 24.60 -4.23
C SER A 108 10.49 26.07 -4.25
N GLU A 109 11.79 26.30 -4.10
CA GLU A 109 12.37 27.64 -4.12
C GLU A 109 12.03 28.36 -5.43
N ALA A 110 11.96 27.63 -6.55
CA ALA A 110 11.52 28.15 -7.84
C ALA A 110 10.06 28.65 -7.83
N TYR A 111 9.14 27.94 -7.16
CA TYR A 111 7.74 28.36 -7.04
C TYR A 111 7.61 29.61 -6.17
N ARG A 112 8.31 29.65 -5.02
CA ARG A 112 8.34 30.82 -4.14
C ARG A 112 8.94 32.04 -4.83
N SER A 113 10.10 31.90 -5.49
CA SER A 113 10.74 32.97 -6.24
C SER A 113 9.88 33.48 -7.40
N GLY A 114 9.14 32.60 -8.08
CA GLY A 114 8.16 33.00 -9.09
C GLY A 114 6.99 33.79 -8.49
N TRP A 115 6.50 33.39 -7.32
CA TRP A 115 5.44 34.10 -6.59
C TRP A 115 5.88 35.47 -6.10
N GLU A 116 7.04 35.55 -5.43
CA GLU A 116 7.64 36.81 -4.96
C GLU A 116 7.89 37.78 -6.13
N ARG A 117 8.29 37.27 -7.29
CA ARG A 117 8.45 38.09 -8.49
C ARG A 117 7.14 38.70 -9.00
N ILE A 118 6.02 37.98 -8.89
CA ILE A 118 4.72 38.42 -9.42
C ILE A 118 3.97 39.29 -8.40
N PHE A 119 4.05 38.95 -7.11
CA PHE A 119 3.21 39.51 -6.05
C PHE A 119 4.00 40.15 -4.91
N GLY A 120 5.30 39.92 -4.81
CA GLY A 120 6.18 40.51 -3.78
C GLY A 120 6.62 41.93 -4.11
N GLY A 121 5.80 42.70 -4.84
CA GLY A 121 6.08 44.10 -5.12
C GLY A 121 6.31 44.88 -3.83
N ASP A 122 7.31 45.76 -3.87
CA ASP A 122 7.83 46.52 -2.74
C ASP A 122 6.70 47.07 -1.86
N GLY A 123 6.56 46.46 -0.68
CA GLY A 123 5.73 47.00 0.37
C GLY A 123 6.31 48.34 0.78
N GLU A 124 5.81 49.43 0.21
CA GLU A 124 5.93 50.74 0.83
C GLU A 124 5.35 50.60 2.24
N ASP A 125 6.23 50.76 3.24
CA ASP A 125 5.88 50.67 4.65
C ASP A 125 4.69 51.61 4.92
N PRO A 126 3.50 51.11 5.30
CA PRO A 126 2.34 51.96 5.58
C PRO A 126 2.56 52.85 6.83
N SER A 127 3.69 52.70 7.52
CA SER A 127 4.14 53.54 8.63
C SER A 127 4.86 54.84 8.20
N ALA A 128 5.10 55.07 6.91
CA ALA A 128 5.74 56.30 6.42
C ALA A 128 4.76 57.48 6.18
N LEU A 129 3.48 57.31 6.49
CA LEU A 129 2.40 58.27 6.20
C LEU A 129 1.78 58.98 7.43
N ASN A 130 2.49 59.06 8.57
CA ASN A 130 2.05 59.86 9.73
C ASN A 130 3.16 60.77 10.27
#